data_AF-H9MCU3-F1
#
_entry.id   AF-H9MCU3-F1
#
_cell.length_a   1.000
_cell.length_b   1.000
_cell.length_c   1.000
_cell.angle_alpha   90.00
_cell.angle_beta   90.00
_cell.angle_gamma   90.00
#
_symmetry.space_group_name_H-M   'P 1'
#
loop_
_entity.id
_entity.type
_entity.pdbx_description
1 polymer ?
#
loop_
_entity_poly.entity_id
_entity_poly.type
_entity_poly.pdbx_seq_one_letter_code
_entity_poly.pdbx_strand_id
1 'polypeptide(L)' 'VKQETGLACLAFSSTDSRSIIGNVQQQNWRIVFDVANSQIGFAQEQCAAPA' A
#
# COMPACT_ATOMS: atom_id res chain seq x y z
N VAL A 1 8.37 0.96 21.39
CA VAL A 1 9.47 1.01 20.41
C VAL A 1 9.65 2.46 20.01
N LYS A 2 10.83 3.04 20.20
CA LYS A 2 11.13 4.42 19.78
C LYS A 2 11.39 4.39 18.27
N GLN A 3 10.69 5.22 17.49
CA GLN A 3 10.98 5.37 16.06
C GLN A 3 12.19 6.28 15.90
N GLU A 4 13.33 5.68 15.53
CA GLU A 4 14.55 6.40 15.18
C GLU A 4 14.38 7.03 13.79
N THR A 5 14.82 8.27 13.61
CA THR A 5 14.79 8.93 12.30
C THR A 5 15.67 8.17 11.31
N GLY A 6 15.10 7.70 10.20
CA GLY A 6 15.80 6.89 9.19
C GLY A 6 15.71 5.38 9.39
N LEU A 7 14.97 4.89 10.39
CA LEU A 7 14.67 3.46 10.53
C LEU A 7 13.57 3.06 9.54
N ALA A 8 13.89 2.12 8.64
CA ALA A 8 12.91 1.43 7.81
C ALA A 8 12.53 0.08 8.45
N CYS A 9 11.23 -0.18 8.59
CA CYS A 9 10.72 -1.46 9.05
C CYS A 9 10.24 -2.31 7.86
N LEU A 10 10.49 -3.62 7.90
CA LEU A 10 9.92 -4.54 6.92
C LEU A 10 8.40 -4.63 7.11
N ALA A 11 7.63 -4.15 6.13
CA ALA A 11 6.16 -4.17 6.14
C ALA A 11 5.57 -5.37 5.38
N PHE A 12 6.18 -6.55 5.53
CA PHE A 12 5.71 -7.81 4.99
C PHE A 12 5.39 -8.78 6.11
N SER A 13 4.36 -9.60 5.91
CA SER A 13 3.97 -10.68 6.81
C SER A 13 3.71 -11.95 6.00
N SER A 14 3.92 -13.11 6.62
CA SER A 14 3.62 -14.39 6.00
C SER A 14 2.12 -14.54 5.77
N THR A 15 1.76 -15.16 4.66
CA THR A 15 0.39 -15.55 4.32
C THR A 15 0.40 -17.03 3.96
N ASP A 16 -0.75 -17.69 4.01
CA ASP A 16 -0.85 -19.10 3.65
C ASP A 16 -0.65 -19.28 2.13
N SER A 17 -1.75 -19.29 1.36
CA SER A 17 -1.74 -19.52 -0.09
C SER A 17 -2.17 -18.31 -0.92
N ARG A 18 -2.20 -17.11 -0.32
CA ARG A 18 -2.75 -15.91 -0.95
C ARG A 18 -1.80 -14.72 -0.85
N SER A 19 -1.41 -14.18 -1.99
CA SER A 19 -0.74 -12.88 -2.06
C SER A 19 -1.72 -11.76 -1.70
N ILE A 20 -1.30 -10.86 -0.81
CA ILE A 20 -2.10 -9.72 -0.33
C ILE A 20 -1.32 -8.43 -0.57
N ILE A 21 -1.98 -7.45 -1.19
CA ILE A 21 -1.49 -6.07 -1.27
C ILE A 21 -2.03 -5.31 -0.05
N GLY A 22 -1.19 -5.20 0.99
CA GLY A 22 -1.54 -4.55 2.25
C GLY A 22 -1.56 -3.02 2.18
N ASN A 23 -1.97 -2.38 3.28
CA ASN A 23 -2.15 -0.93 3.36
C ASN A 23 -0.85 -0.15 3.02
N VAL A 24 0.31 -0.61 3.48
CA VAL A 24 1.61 0.04 3.20
C VAL A 24 1.92 -0.01 1.70
N GLN A 25 1.62 -1.12 1.04
CA GLN A 25 1.82 -1.27 -0.41
C GLN A 25 0.86 -0.38 -1.23
N GLN A 26 -0.26 0.07 -0.65
CA GLN A 26 -1.23 0.97 -1.30
C GLN A 26 -0.96 2.45 -1.01
N GLN A 27 -0.03 2.79 -0.12
CA GLN A 27 0.32 4.19 0.15
C GLN A 27 0.88 4.86 -1.10
N ASN A 28 0.47 6.11 -1.35
CA ASN A 28 0.87 6.88 -2.53
C ASN A 28 0.46 6.25 -3.88
N TRP A 29 -0.61 5.45 -3.84
CA TRP A 29 -1.28 4.94 -5.03
C TRP A 29 -2.76 5.29 -4.97
N ARG A 30 -3.28 5.77 -6.10
CA ARG A 30 -4.72 5.82 -6.34
C ARG A 30 -5.14 4.48 -6.95
N ILE A 31 -6.03 3.79 -6.26
CA ILE A 31 -6.56 2.49 -6.66
C ILE A 31 -8.04 2.63 -6.98
N VAL A 32 -8.44 2.19 -8.17
CA VAL A 32 -9.84 2.22 -8.62
C VAL A 32 -10.33 0.80 -8.87
N PHE A 33 -11.46 0.45 -8.26
CA PHE A 33 -12.13 -0.83 -8.45
C PHE A 33 -13.29 -0.64 -9.43
N ASP A 34 -13.06 -0.97 -10.70
CA ASP A 34 -14.09 -0.95 -11.73
C ASP A 34 -14.77 -2.32 -11.81
N VAL A 35 -15.77 -2.50 -10.96
CA VAL A 35 -16.53 -3.76 -10.86
C VAL A 35 -17.34 -4.03 -12.14
N ALA A 36 -17.82 -2.98 -12.82
CA ALA A 36 -18.61 -3.13 -14.04
C ALA A 36 -17.77 -3.72 -15.19
N ASN A 37 -16.49 -3.36 -15.28
CA ASN A 37 -15.58 -3.86 -16.31
C ASN A 37 -14.58 -4.91 -15.81
N SER A 38 -14.73 -5.43 -14.58
CA SER A 38 -13.83 -6.41 -13.96
C SER A 38 -12.35 -5.99 -13.99
N GLN A 39 -12.08 -4.71 -13.71
CA GLN A 39 -10.73 -4.13 -13.80
C GLN A 39 -10.31 -3.44 -12.50
N ILE A 40 -8.99 -3.40 -12.30
CA ILE A 40 -8.35 -2.64 -11.23
C ILE A 40 -7.37 -1.66 -11.88
N GLY A 41 -7.57 -0.37 -11.61
CA GLY A 41 -6.68 0.70 -12.07
C GLY A 41 -5.70 1.13 -10.99
N PHE A 42 -4.45 1.34 -11.37
CA PHE A 42 -3.40 1.88 -10.52
C PHE A 42 -2.84 3.16 -11.13
N ALA A 43 -2.78 4.23 -10.34
CA ALA A 43 -2.09 5.45 -10.71
C ALA A 43 -1.24 5.93 -9.53
N GLN A 44 -0.05 6.46 -9.82
CA GLN A 44 0.76 7.12 -8.80
C GLN A 44 0.01 8.34 -8.28
N GLU A 45 0.01 8.51 -6.96
CA GLU A 45 -0.65 9.64 -6.30
C GLU A 45 0.22 10.09 -5.13
N GLN A 46 0.40 11.40 -4.94
CA GLN A 46 1.03 11.89 -3.72
C GLN A 46 -0.06 12.28 -2.73
N CYS A 47 -0.38 11.35 -1.82
CA CYS A 47 -1.14 11.69 -0.63
C CYS A 47 -0.24 12.59 0.23
N ALA A 48 -0.73 13.77 0.64
CA ALA A 48 0.05 14.74 1.41
C ALA A 48 0.83 14.04 2.54
N ALA A 49 2.15 14.22 2.57
CA ALA A 49 2.99 13.71 3.65
C ALA A 49 2.54 14.32 4.99
N PRO A 50 2.67 13.60 6.12
CA PRO A 50 2.58 14.26 7.41
C PRO A 50 3.61 15.41 7.44
N ALA A 51 3.15 16.58 7.87
CA ALA A 51 4.00 17.74 8.15
C ALA A 51 5.10 17.41 9.16
#